data_AF-A0A947BY41-F1
#
_entry.id   AF-A0A947BY41-F1
#
_cell.length_a   1.000
_cell.length_b   1.000
_cell.length_c   1.000
_cell.angle_alpha   90.00
_cell.angle_beta   90.00
_cell.angle_gamma   90.00
#
_symmetry.space_group_name_H-M   'P 1'
#
loop_
_entity.id
_entity.type
_entity.pdbx_description
1 polymer ?
#
loop_
_entity_poly.entity_id
_entity_poly.type
_entity_poly.pdbx_seq_one_letter_code
_entity_poly.pdbx_strand_id
1 'polypeptide(L)'
;NGSFRKSTLLYTVSFGVGCGIALGVAKIIFSIPIAWLLVPGYLIALVLTWFSSEEYVNIAWDSAGVTTGPVTVPLVLAMGLGFGNAVDAVDGFGILSMASIGPIISVLIVGLWVQWKVDKKHREYDDEHIVSNPTY
;
A
#
# COMPACT_ATOMS: atom_id res chain seq x y z
N ASN A 1 8.64 -13.92 -17.81
CA ASN A 1 8.27 -14.26 -16.42
C ASN A 1 9.32 -13.85 -15.38
N GLY A 2 9.47 -12.56 -15.07
CA GLY A 2 10.41 -12.20 -13.98
C GLY A 2 10.64 -10.73 -13.63
N SER A 3 9.80 -9.79 -14.09
CA SER A 3 10.05 -8.36 -13.82
C SER A 3 9.62 -7.88 -12.43
N PHE A 4 8.95 -8.70 -11.62
CA PHE A 4 8.73 -8.40 -10.20
C PHE A 4 9.83 -9.03 -9.36
N ARG A 5 10.89 -8.26 -9.12
CA ARG A 5 11.87 -8.61 -8.08
C ARG A 5 11.12 -8.63 -6.75
N LYS A 6 11.15 -9.79 -6.07
CA LYS A 6 10.67 -9.95 -4.68
C LYS A 6 11.12 -8.80 -3.78
N SER A 7 12.32 -8.27 -4.03
CA SER A 7 12.86 -7.08 -3.36
C SER A 7 12.00 -5.83 -3.52
N THR A 8 11.50 -5.53 -4.73
CA THR A 8 10.65 -4.35 -4.96
C THR A 8 9.36 -4.46 -4.15
N LEU A 9 8.72 -5.64 -4.15
CA LEU A 9 7.51 -5.87 -3.38
C LEU A 9 7.78 -5.74 -1.88
N LEU A 10 8.87 -6.36 -1.39
CA LEU A 10 9.28 -6.27 0.01
C LEU A 10 9.49 -4.82 0.44
N TYR A 11 10.26 -4.03 -0.32
CA TYR A 11 10.47 -2.62 -0.02
C TYR A 11 9.17 -1.82 -0.05
N THR A 12 8.30 -2.08 -1.02
CA THR A 12 7.01 -1.40 -1.17
C THR A 12 6.09 -1.66 0.02
N VAL A 13 5.96 -2.94 0.43
CA VAL A 13 5.14 -3.35 1.57
C VAL A 13 5.73 -2.80 2.87
N SER A 14 7.03 -2.99 3.12
CA SER A 14 7.68 -2.49 4.34
C SER A 14 7.59 -0.96 4.46
N PHE A 15 7.74 -0.23 3.35
CA PHE A 15 7.54 1.21 3.32
C PHE A 15 6.09 1.59 3.64
N GLY A 16 5.13 0.92 3.01
CA GLY A 16 3.70 1.15 3.28
C GLY A 16 3.32 0.88 4.74
N VAL A 17 3.79 -0.22 5.33
CA VAL A 17 3.58 -0.55 6.75
C VAL A 17 4.21 0.51 7.65
N GLY A 18 5.47 0.90 7.40
CA GLY A 18 6.16 1.91 8.19
C GLY A 18 5.46 3.26 8.16
N CYS A 19 5.07 3.74 6.98
CA CYS A 19 4.28 4.96 6.82
C CYS A 19 2.91 4.85 7.49
N GLY A 20 2.23 3.70 7.36
CA GLY A 20 0.95 3.44 8.01
C GLY A 20 1.04 3.50 9.53
N ILE A 21 2.04 2.84 10.13
CA ILE A 21 2.28 2.90 11.57
C ILE A 21 2.60 4.33 12.00
N ALA A 22 3.46 5.05 11.27
CA ALA A 22 3.80 6.44 11.58
C ALA A 22 2.55 7.35 11.55
N LEU A 23 1.68 7.21 10.55
CA LEU A 23 0.41 7.93 10.47
C LEU A 23 -0.54 7.54 11.62
N GLY A 24 -0.59 6.26 11.97
CA GLY A 24 -1.37 5.77 13.11
C GLY A 24 -0.90 6.34 14.45
N VAL A 25 0.41 6.48 14.64
CA VAL A 25 1.00 7.10 15.83
C VAL A 25 0.75 8.61 15.81
N ALA A 26 0.96 9.28 14.68
CA ALA A 26 0.67 10.71 14.52
C ALA A 26 -0.80 11.01 14.86
N LYS A 27 -1.73 10.16 14.42
CA LYS A 27 -3.14 10.23 14.77
C LYS A 27 -3.38 10.23 16.28
N ILE A 28 -2.67 9.39 17.04
CA ILE A 28 -2.79 9.33 18.51
C ILE A 28 -2.32 10.66 19.12
N ILE A 29 -1.15 11.15 18.68
CA ILE A 29 -0.55 12.39 19.17
C ILE A 29 -1.45 13.60 18.89
N PHE A 30 -2.03 13.68 17.70
CA PHE A 30 -2.89 14.80 17.28
C PHE A 30 -4.37 14.58 17.60
N SER A 31 -4.73 13.49 18.29
CA SER A 31 -6.11 13.10 18.61
C SER A 31 -7.06 13.12 17.40
N ILE A 32 -6.58 12.70 16.23
CA ILE A 32 -7.37 12.69 14.99
C ILE A 32 -8.40 11.55 15.07
N PRO A 33 -9.68 11.78 14.74
CA PRO A 33 -10.66 10.71 14.76
C PRO A 33 -10.35 9.68 13.67
N ILE A 34 -10.39 8.39 14.01
CA ILE A 34 -9.99 7.29 13.12
C ILE A 34 -10.77 7.28 11.79
N ALA A 35 -12.04 7.69 11.81
CA ALA A 35 -12.88 7.77 10.62
C ALA A 35 -12.29 8.69 9.53
N TRP A 36 -11.63 9.78 9.93
CA TRP A 36 -10.99 10.73 9.00
C TRP A 36 -9.76 10.16 8.31
N LEU A 37 -9.24 9.01 8.74
CA LEU A 37 -8.15 8.30 8.08
C LEU A 37 -8.67 7.08 7.33
N LEU A 38 -9.57 6.32 7.95
CA LEU A 38 -10.16 5.12 7.36
C LEU A 38 -10.95 5.41 6.10
N VAL A 39 -11.88 6.38 6.14
CA VAL A 39 -12.75 6.69 5.02
C VAL A 39 -11.96 7.12 3.79
N PRO A 40 -11.10 8.16 3.85
CA PRO A 40 -10.31 8.55 2.69
C PRO A 40 -9.28 7.49 2.30
N GLY A 41 -8.67 6.78 3.26
CA GLY A 41 -7.71 5.72 2.97
C GLY A 41 -8.30 4.59 2.14
N TYR A 42 -9.48 4.09 2.54
CA TYR A 42 -10.18 3.07 1.78
C TYR A 42 -10.76 3.59 0.46
N LEU A 43 -11.25 4.83 0.41
CA LEU A 43 -11.68 5.43 -0.86
C LEU A 43 -10.52 5.47 -1.87
N ILE A 44 -9.33 5.91 -1.45
CA ILE A 44 -8.13 5.91 -2.28
C ILE A 44 -7.80 4.47 -2.72
N ALA A 45 -7.80 3.50 -1.80
CA ALA A 45 -7.51 2.11 -2.12
C ALA A 45 -8.50 1.53 -3.15
N LEU A 46 -9.80 1.82 -3.04
CA LEU A 46 -10.82 1.37 -3.98
C LEU A 46 -10.66 2.02 -5.36
N VAL A 47 -10.39 3.32 -5.41
CA VAL A 47 -10.11 4.04 -6.66
C VAL A 47 -8.87 3.46 -7.35
N LEU A 48 -7.78 3.26 -6.60
CA LEU A 48 -6.57 2.65 -7.14
C LEU A 48 -6.78 1.21 -7.60
N THR A 49 -7.62 0.45 -6.89
CA THR A 49 -8.01 -0.91 -7.27
C THR A 49 -8.72 -0.91 -8.62
N TRP A 50 -9.63 0.04 -8.86
CA TRP A 50 -10.35 0.17 -10.13
C TRP A 50 -9.42 0.36 -11.34
N PHE A 51 -8.30 1.05 -11.15
CA PHE A 51 -7.34 1.31 -12.23
C PHE A 51 -6.23 0.24 -12.35
N SER A 52 -6.06 -0.64 -11.36
CA SER A 52 -4.97 -1.62 -11.32
C SER A 52 -5.35 -2.92 -12.02
N SER A 53 -4.36 -3.75 -12.42
CA SER A 53 -4.66 -5.14 -12.84
C SER A 53 -4.92 -6.04 -11.65
N GLU A 54 -5.65 -7.12 -11.92
CA GLU A 54 -5.96 -8.18 -10.95
C GLU A 54 -4.73 -8.71 -10.22
N GLU A 55 -3.57 -8.83 -10.90
CA GLU A 55 -2.31 -9.27 -10.27
C GLU A 55 -1.90 -8.34 -9.11
N TYR A 56 -1.88 -7.03 -9.33
CA TYR A 56 -1.49 -6.06 -8.31
C TYR A 56 -2.55 -5.90 -7.22
N VAL A 57 -3.82 -5.97 -7.59
CA VAL A 57 -4.93 -5.96 -6.64
C VAL A 57 -4.81 -7.13 -5.68
N ASN A 58 -4.63 -8.35 -6.18
CA ASN A 58 -4.51 -9.54 -5.35
C ASN A 58 -3.32 -9.44 -4.38
N ILE A 59 -2.16 -8.97 -4.86
CA ILE A 59 -0.97 -8.80 -4.01
C ILE A 59 -1.20 -7.70 -2.96
N ALA A 60 -1.81 -6.57 -3.33
CA ALA A 60 -2.06 -5.47 -2.42
C ALA A 60 -2.98 -5.88 -1.27
N TRP A 61 -4.10 -6.53 -1.58
CA TRP A 61 -5.07 -6.94 -0.57
C TRP A 61 -4.61 -8.14 0.27
N ASP A 62 -3.80 -9.04 -0.28
CA ASP A 62 -3.15 -10.11 0.49
C ASP A 62 -2.09 -9.56 1.45
N SER A 63 -1.37 -8.50 1.06
CA SER A 63 -0.35 -7.87 1.91
C SER A 63 -0.92 -7.25 3.19
N ALA A 64 -2.21 -6.87 3.19
CA ALA A 64 -2.92 -6.43 4.38
C ALA A 64 -2.97 -7.54 5.45
N GLY A 65 -3.08 -8.80 5.02
CA GLY A 65 -3.13 -9.99 5.88
C GLY A 65 -1.89 -10.20 6.74
N VAL A 66 -0.72 -9.69 6.30
CA VAL A 66 0.54 -9.73 7.07
C VAL A 66 0.41 -8.96 8.40
N THR A 67 -0.41 -7.92 8.41
CA THR A 67 -0.61 -7.04 9.58
C THR A 67 -1.72 -7.53 10.51
N THR A 68 -2.59 -8.42 10.03
CA THR A 68 -3.68 -9.04 10.80
C THR A 68 -3.29 -10.43 11.36
N GLY A 69 -2.00 -10.75 11.39
CA GLY A 69 -1.50 -12.02 11.87
C GLY A 69 -1.60 -12.18 13.40
N PRO A 70 -1.61 -13.43 13.91
CA PRO A 70 -1.72 -13.71 15.34
C PRO A 70 -0.56 -13.16 16.17
N VAL A 71 0.57 -12.84 15.54
CA VAL A 71 1.75 -12.23 16.18
C VAL A 71 1.75 -10.70 16.02
N THR A 72 1.41 -10.20 14.83
CA THR A 72 1.51 -8.77 14.49
C THR A 72 0.39 -7.94 15.12
N VAL A 73 -0.83 -8.49 15.24
CA VAL A 73 -1.96 -7.80 15.87
C VAL A 73 -1.69 -7.47 17.34
N PRO A 74 -1.34 -8.44 18.22
CA PRO A 74 -1.06 -8.12 19.62
C PRO A 74 0.10 -7.14 19.78
N LEU A 75 1.15 -7.26 18.96
CA LEU A 75 2.29 -6.35 18.98
C LEU A 75 1.87 -4.90 18.69
N VAL A 76 1.13 -4.69 17.61
CA VAL A 76 0.69 -3.34 17.21
C VAL A 76 -0.31 -2.75 18.21
N LEU A 77 -1.23 -3.56 18.73
CA LEU A 77 -2.14 -3.12 19.78
C LEU A 77 -1.41 -2.77 21.07
N ALA A 78 -0.40 -3.55 21.48
CA ALA A 78 0.44 -3.24 22.63
C ALA A 78 1.22 -1.93 22.43
N MET A 79 1.75 -1.70 21.23
CA MET A 79 2.37 -0.41 20.88
C MET A 79 1.37 0.74 21.00
N GLY A 80 0.15 0.57 20.50
CA GLY A 80 -0.88 1.60 20.58
C GLY A 80 -1.38 1.88 21.99
N LEU A 81 -1.46 0.86 22.85
CA LEU A 81 -1.71 1.05 24.27
C LEU A 81 -0.56 1.80 24.96
N GLY A 82 0.70 1.47 24.60
CA GLY A 82 1.88 2.15 25.12
C GLY A 82 1.91 3.65 24.79
N PHE A 83 1.76 3.99 23.50
CA PHE A 83 1.68 5.39 23.08
C PHE A 83 0.43 6.09 23.60
N GLY A 84 -0.69 5.39 23.59
CA GLY A 84 -1.97 5.88 24.07
C GLY A 84 -1.94 6.29 25.54
N ASN A 85 -1.39 5.43 26.42
CA ASN A 85 -1.21 5.74 27.83
C ASN A 85 -0.30 6.96 28.07
N ALA A 86 0.68 7.21 27.19
CA ALA A 86 1.56 8.37 27.29
C ALA A 86 0.86 9.69 26.96
N VAL A 87 -0.25 9.66 26.20
CA VAL A 87 -1.03 10.84 25.80
C VAL A 87 -2.48 10.81 26.32
N ASP A 88 -2.78 9.95 27.29
CA ASP A 88 -4.11 9.71 27.88
C ASP A 88 -5.22 9.37 26.85
N ALA A 89 -4.84 8.66 25.78
CA ALA A 89 -5.75 8.22 24.71
C ALA A 89 -5.73 6.69 24.58
N VAL A 90 -6.85 6.00 24.81
CA VAL A 90 -6.91 4.54 24.65
C VAL A 90 -7.26 4.18 23.21
N ASP A 91 -6.26 4.09 22.31
CA ASP A 91 -6.54 3.68 20.92
C ASP A 91 -5.37 2.96 20.21
N GLY A 92 -5.38 1.62 20.26
CA GLY A 92 -4.49 0.79 19.44
C GLY A 92 -5.05 0.42 18.06
N PHE A 93 -6.37 0.57 17.86
CA PHE A 93 -7.01 0.22 16.59
C PHE A 93 -6.58 1.16 15.47
N GLY A 94 -6.38 2.45 15.75
CA GLY A 94 -5.89 3.42 14.76
C GLY A 94 -4.56 3.02 14.12
N ILE A 95 -3.58 2.60 14.92
CA ILE A 95 -2.28 2.15 14.38
C ILE A 95 -2.46 0.86 13.59
N LEU A 96 -3.21 -0.10 14.12
CA LEU A 96 -3.45 -1.38 13.45
C LEU A 96 -4.11 -1.19 12.07
N SER A 97 -5.15 -0.36 12.01
CA SER A 97 -5.84 -0.03 10.76
C SER A 97 -4.92 0.64 9.74
N MET A 98 -4.13 1.63 10.18
CA MET A 98 -3.24 2.34 9.26
C MET A 98 -2.06 1.49 8.80
N ALA A 99 -1.55 0.61 9.67
CA ALA A 99 -0.54 -0.39 9.32
C ALA A 99 -1.03 -1.34 8.21
N SER A 100 -2.34 -1.61 8.14
CA SER A 100 -2.96 -2.45 7.12
C SER A 100 -3.24 -1.70 5.81
N ILE A 101 -3.76 -0.46 5.88
CA ILE A 101 -4.07 0.36 4.70
C ILE A 101 -2.80 0.81 3.96
N GLY A 102 -1.73 1.13 4.70
CA GLY A 102 -0.46 1.59 4.15
C GLY A 102 0.13 0.68 3.06
N PRO A 103 0.36 -0.63 3.31
CA PRO A 103 0.87 -1.54 2.29
C PRO A 103 -0.09 -1.74 1.12
N ILE A 104 -1.42 -1.75 1.32
CA ILE A 104 -2.40 -1.85 0.23
C ILE A 104 -2.19 -0.69 -0.76
N ILE A 105 -2.23 0.55 -0.26
CA ILE A 105 -2.07 1.75 -1.10
C ILE A 105 -0.69 1.76 -1.76
N SER A 106 0.36 1.44 -1.02
CA SER A 106 1.75 1.41 -1.53
C SER A 106 1.90 0.42 -2.69
N VAL A 107 1.37 -0.80 -2.54
CA VAL A 107 1.43 -1.84 -3.58
C VAL A 107 0.60 -1.45 -4.80
N LEU A 108 -0.60 -0.90 -4.62
CA LEU A 108 -1.43 -0.45 -5.75
C LEU A 108 -0.76 0.68 -6.55
N ILE A 109 -0.16 1.68 -5.86
CA ILE A 109 0.56 2.78 -6.51
C ILE A 109 1.74 2.25 -7.33
N VAL A 110 2.55 1.37 -6.74
CA VAL A 110 3.70 0.78 -7.44
C VAL A 110 3.24 -0.12 -8.58
N GLY A 111 2.16 -0.89 -8.40
CA GLY A 111 1.54 -1.71 -9.43
C GLY A 111 1.15 -0.89 -10.66
N LEU A 112 0.37 0.18 -10.46
CA LEU A 112 0.00 1.14 -11.52
C LEU A 112 1.23 1.74 -12.22
N TRP A 113 2.25 2.13 -11.44
CA TRP A 113 3.45 2.72 -12.00
C TRP A 113 4.25 1.74 -12.88
N VAL A 114 4.32 0.47 -12.46
CA VAL A 114 4.96 -0.58 -13.25
C VAL A 114 4.16 -0.86 -14.52
N GLN A 115 2.83 -0.97 -14.45
CA GLN A 115 1.97 -1.16 -15.63
C GLN A 115 2.17 -0.05 -16.65
N TRP A 116 2.09 1.20 -16.20
CA TRP A 116 2.26 2.36 -17.06
C TRP A 116 3.62 2.38 -17.76
N LYS A 117 4.69 1.97 -17.06
CA LYS A 117 6.02 1.83 -17.66
C LYS A 117 6.10 0.71 -18.70
N VAL A 118 5.42 -0.40 -18.47
CA VAL A 118 5.38 -1.53 -19.41
C VAL A 118 4.61 -1.14 -20.67
N ASP A 119 3.44 -0.52 -20.54
CA ASP A 119 2.62 -0.06 -21.65
C ASP A 119 3.34 0.97 -22.52
N LYS A 120 4.07 1.90 -21.90
CA LYS A 120 4.86 2.89 -22.63
C LYS A 120 5.99 2.26 -23.45
N LYS A 121 6.70 1.28 -22.88
CA LYS A 121 7.77 0.56 -23.59
C LYS A 121 7.25 -0.26 -24.77
N HIS A 122 6.08 -0.88 -24.63
CA HIS A 122 5.45 -1.61 -25.72
C HIS A 122 5.11 -0.67 -26.89
N ARG A 123 4.54 0.50 -26.60
CA ARG A 123 4.25 1.52 -27.63
C ARG A 123 5.50 2.03 -28.35
N GLU A 124 6.57 2.33 -27.62
CA GLU A 124 7.84 2.76 -28.21
C GLU A 124 8.47 1.69 -29.10
N TYR A 125 8.38 0.41 -28.71
CA TYR A 125 8.85 -0.72 -29.52
C TYR A 125 8.03 -0.88 -30.81
N ASP A 126 6.70 -0.80 -30.73
CA ASP A 126 5.82 -0.92 -31.89
C ASP A 126 6.07 0.23 -32.90
N ASP A 127 6.24 1.46 -32.41
CA ASP A 127 6.57 2.62 -33.24
C ASP A 127 7.94 2.46 -33.94
N GLU A 128 8.98 2.01 -33.21
CA GLU A 128 10.29 1.72 -33.81
C GLU A 128 10.24 0.58 -34.84
N HIS A 129 9.43 -0.46 -34.60
CA HIS A 129 9.26 -1.58 -35.53
C HIS A 129 8.50 -1.21 -36.80
N ILE A 130 7.49 -0.34 -36.71
CA ILE A 130 6.76 0.17 -37.87
C ILE A 130 7.65 1.09 -38.71
N VAL A 131 8.45 1.95 -38.08
CA VAL A 131 9.35 2.88 -38.79
C VAL A 131 10.55 2.14 -39.41
N SER A 132 11.06 1.09 -38.78
CA SER A 132 12.25 0.36 -39.25
C SER A 132 11.95 -0.70 -40.33
N ASN A 133 10.70 -1.16 -40.47
CA ASN A 133 10.32 -2.16 -41.47
C ASN A 133 9.04 -1.76 -42.23
N PRO A 134 9.13 -0.83 -43.20
CA PRO A 134 7.98 -0.22 -43.87
C PRO A 134 7.31 -1.11 -44.94
N THR A 135 7.55 -2.42 -44.95
CA THR A 135 6.91 -3.35 -45.90
C THR A 135 5.52 -3.79 -45.43
N TYR A 136 4.61 -2.82 -45.36
CA TYR A 136 3.22 -2.77 -45.84
C TYR A 136 2.82 -1.30 -45.94
#